data_AF-A0A920MBN3-F1
#
_entry.id   AF-A0A920MBN3-F1
#
_cell.length_a   1.000
_cell.length_b   1.000
_cell.length_c   1.000
_cell.angle_alpha   90.00
_cell.angle_beta   90.00
_cell.angle_gamma   90.00
#
_symmetry.space_group_name_H-M   'P 1'
#
loop_
_entity.id
_entity.type
_entity.pdbx_description
1 polymer ?
#
loop_
_entity_poly.entity_id
_entity_poly.type
_entity_poly.pdbx_seq_one_letter_code
_entity_poly.pdbx_strand_id
1 'polypeptide(L)' 'MAYGWSQWRPYQRLPLHEALQLGRLQGGRLSRTDLFLKLRLSAEKTDQLLDLLVQQGFLERVDEDLPPENEPVYRLLS' A
#
# COMPACT_ATOMS: atom_id res chain seq x y z
N MET A 1 9.70 -28.38 15.62
CA MET A 1 8.93 -27.12 15.48
C MET A 1 9.54 -26.35 14.32
N ALA A 2 8.84 -26.31 13.17
CA ALA A 2 9.35 -25.66 11.97
C ALA A 2 9.17 -24.14 12.10
N TYR A 3 10.24 -23.42 12.44
CA TYR A 3 10.32 -21.97 12.32
C TYR A 3 10.47 -21.63 10.84
N GLY A 4 9.37 -21.70 10.11
CA GLY A 4 9.35 -21.20 8.76
C GLY A 4 9.29 -19.67 8.72
N TRP A 5 9.66 -19.16 7.56
CA TRP A 5 9.14 -17.93 6.96
C TRP A 5 9.85 -16.63 7.34
N SER A 6 10.94 -16.37 6.62
CA SER A 6 10.98 -15.16 5.79
C SER A 6 11.93 -15.38 4.61
N GLN A 7 11.45 -16.05 3.57
CA GLN A 7 12.10 -15.99 2.25
C GLN A 7 11.90 -14.57 1.72
N TRP A 8 12.83 -13.68 2.02
CA TRP A 8 12.98 -12.39 1.34
C TRP A 8 13.32 -12.69 -0.12
N ARG A 9 12.31 -12.75 -0.99
CA ARG A 9 12.50 -12.96 -2.42
C ARG A 9 12.82 -11.60 -3.05
N PRO A 10 14.05 -11.37 -3.55
CA PRO A 10 14.45 -10.07 -4.12
C PRO A 10 13.68 -9.72 -5.41
N TYR A 11 13.02 -10.69 -6.05
CA TYR A 11 12.26 -10.54 -7.30
C TYR A 11 10.73 -10.50 -7.11
N GLN A 12 10.23 -10.02 -5.97
CA GLN A 12 8.80 -9.78 -5.84
C GLN A 12 8.39 -8.58 -6.72
N ARG A 13 7.67 -8.89 -7.80
CA ARG A 13 6.86 -7.92 -8.54
C ARG A 13 5.99 -7.15 -7.54
N LEU A 14 5.83 -5.85 -7.76
CA LEU A 14 5.03 -4.99 -6.88
C LEU A 14 3.60 -5.55 -6.79
N PRO A 15 3.08 -5.80 -5.58
CA PRO A 15 1.79 -6.47 -5.36
C PRO A 15 0.60 -5.52 -5.60
N LEU A 16 0.43 -5.04 -6.83
CA LEU A 16 -0.62 -4.10 -7.24
C LEU A 16 -2.03 -4.64 -6.93
N HIS A 17 -2.28 -5.89 -7.30
CA HIS A 17 -3.59 -6.53 -7.08
C HIS A 17 -3.91 -6.67 -5.59
N GLU A 18 -2.93 -7.01 -4.76
CA GLU A 18 -3.13 -7.22 -3.32
C GLU A 18 -3.42 -5.90 -2.62
N ALA A 19 -2.76 -4.80 -3.04
CA ALA A 19 -3.05 -3.46 -2.55
C ALA A 19 -4.49 -3.01 -2.88
N LEU A 20 -4.94 -3.23 -4.12
CA LEU A 20 -6.32 -2.91 -4.51
C LEU A 20 -7.34 -3.74 -3.72
N GLN A 21 -7.06 -5.04 -3.53
CA GLN A 21 -7.91 -5.92 -2.74
C GLN A 21 -7.97 -5.49 -1.28
N LEU A 22 -6.84 -5.10 -0.68
CA LEU A 22 -6.80 -4.53 0.66
C LEU A 22 -7.65 -3.27 0.75
N GLY A 23 -7.54 -2.36 -0.21
CA GLY A 23 -8.35 -1.14 -0.23
C GLY A 23 -9.85 -1.44 -0.30
N ARG A 24 -10.26 -2.42 -1.10
CA ARG A 24 -11.66 -2.88 -1.13
C ARG A 24 -12.12 -3.46 0.21
N LEU A 25 -11.28 -4.29 0.85
CA LEU A 25 -11.58 -4.87 2.16
C LEU A 25 -11.67 -3.81 3.28
N GLN A 26 -10.92 -2.72 3.17
CA GLN A 26 -10.92 -1.60 4.11
C GLN A 26 -11.98 -0.53 3.78
N GLY A 27 -12.92 -0.81 2.88
CA GLY A 27 -14.02 0.11 2.55
C GLY A 27 -13.62 1.24 1.60
N GLY A 28 -12.61 1.02 0.76
CA GLY A 28 -12.13 1.97 -0.23
C GLY A 28 -11.12 2.98 0.30
N ARG A 29 -10.53 2.75 1.47
CA ARG A 29 -9.48 3.59 2.07
C ARG A 29 -8.21 2.77 2.26
N LEU A 30 -7.06 3.39 2.03
CA LEU A 30 -5.74 2.80 2.16
C LEU A 30 -4.79 3.80 2.81
N SER A 31 -3.98 3.31 3.74
CA SER A 31 -2.87 4.05 4.32
C SER A 31 -1.54 3.44 3.92
N ARG A 32 -0.48 4.25 3.96
CA ARG A 32 0.89 3.78 3.73
C ARG A 32 1.28 2.71 4.74
N THR A 33 0.95 2.92 6.03
CA THR A 33 1.27 1.96 7.08
C THR A 33 0.52 0.65 6.94
N ASP A 34 -0.74 0.68 6.50
CA ASP A 34 -1.48 -0.56 6.22
C ASP A 34 -0.82 -1.37 5.09
N LEU A 35 -0.45 -0.73 3.98
CA LEU A 35 0.25 -1.41 2.89
C LEU A 35 1.60 -1.95 3.34
N PHE A 36 2.37 -1.17 4.09
CA PHE A 36 3.66 -1.57 4.63
C PHE A 36 3.54 -2.81 5.54
N LEU A 37 2.60 -2.80 6.49
CA LEU A 37 2.41 -3.89 7.45
C LEU A 37 1.77 -5.13 6.81
N LYS A 38 0.77 -4.96 5.95
CA LYS A 38 0.01 -6.07 5.35
C LYS A 38 0.77 -6.74 4.23
N LEU A 39 1.45 -5.97 3.38
CA LEU A 39 2.22 -6.49 2.24
C LEU A 39 3.68 -6.76 2.59
N ARG A 40 4.11 -6.41 3.82
CA ARG A 40 5.49 -6.59 4.33
C ARG A 40 6.54 -6.04 3.36
N LEU A 41 6.24 -4.89 2.77
CA LEU A 41 7.11 -4.20 1.82
C LEU A 41 8.09 -3.29 2.58
N SER A 42 9.20 -2.91 1.95
CA SER A 42 10.02 -1.80 2.47
C SER A 42 9.29 -0.47 2.23
N ALA A 43 9.62 0.55 3.03
CA ALA A 43 9.03 1.89 2.90
C ALA A 43 9.11 2.42 1.45
N GLU A 44 10.29 2.30 0.82
CA GLU A 44 10.51 2.69 -0.57
C GLU A 44 9.61 1.94 -1.57
N LYS A 45 9.42 0.62 -1.36
CA LYS A 45 8.55 -0.18 -2.24
C LYS A 45 7.08 0.13 -2.04
N THR A 46 6.67 0.44 -0.81
CA THR A 46 5.31 0.89 -0.50
C THR A 46 5.02 2.22 -1.18
N ASP A 47 5.98 3.15 -1.14
CA ASP A 47 5.84 4.45 -1.81
C ASP A 47 5.76 4.28 -3.32
N GLN A 48 6.66 3.48 -3.89
CA GLN A 48 6.63 3.18 -5.32
C GLN A 48 5.31 2.50 -5.74
N LEU A 49 4.76 1.63 -4.91
CA LEU A 49 3.48 0.98 -5.15
C LEU A 49 2.32 1.99 -5.12
N LEU A 50 2.29 2.88 -4.13
CA LEU A 50 1.29 3.95 -4.02
C LEU A 50 1.36 4.90 -5.21
N ASP A 51 2.55 5.35 -5.58
CA ASP A 51 2.76 6.23 -6.72
C ASP A 51 2.26 5.58 -8.02
N LEU A 52 2.54 4.29 -8.24
CA LEU A 52 2.05 3.57 -9.41
C LEU A 52 0.52 3.48 -9.42
N LEU A 53 -0.10 3.20 -8.27
CA LEU A 53 -1.56 3.09 -8.17
C LEU A 53 -2.26 4.44 -8.38
N VAL A 54 -1.64 5.54 -7.94
CA VAL A 54 -2.11 6.91 -8.21
C VAL A 54 -1.93 7.26 -9.68
N GLN A 55 -0.74 7.00 -10.26
CA GLN A 55 -0.47 7.23 -11.68
C GLN A 55 -1.41 6.44 -12.62
N GLN A 56 -1.79 5.24 -12.22
CA GLN A 56 -2.75 4.41 -12.96
C GLN A 56 -4.22 4.83 -12.74
N GLY A 57 -4.48 5.80 -11.85
CA GLY A 57 -5.83 6.28 -11.57
C GLY A 57 -6.67 5.34 -10.72
N PHE A 58 -6.05 4.39 -10.02
CA PHE A 58 -6.77 3.51 -9.08
C PHE A 58 -6.93 4.10 -7.69
N LEU A 59 -6.00 4.99 -7.30
CA LEU A 59 -6.03 5.70 -6.03
C LEU A 59 -6.07 7.21 -6.25
N GLU A 60 -6.84 7.87 -5.41
CA GLU A 60 -6.84 9.31 -5.24
C GLU A 60 -6.33 9.64 -3.85
N ARG A 61 -5.47 10.65 -3.73
CA ARG A 61 -5.03 11.13 -2.42
C ARG A 61 -6.14 12.01 -1.87
N VAL A 62 -6.78 11.58 -0.79
CA VAL A 62 -7.95 12.28 -0.22
C VAL A 62 -7.50 13.51 0.58
N ASP A 63 -6.35 13.41 1.21
CA ASP A 63 -5.88 14.40 2.16
C ASP A 63 -4.55 14.99 1.68
N GLU A 64 -4.64 16.11 0.95
CA GLU A 64 -3.49 16.96 0.63
C GLU A 64 -3.17 17.97 1.75
N ASP A 65 -4.09 18.18 2.70
CA ASP A 65 -4.04 19.25 3.72
C ASP A 65 -3.86 18.73 5.16
N LEU A 66 -3.25 17.55 5.34
CA LEU A 66 -2.98 17.01 6.67
C LEU A 66 -1.72 17.63 7.29
N PRO A 67 -1.70 17.85 8.62
CA PRO A 67 -0.48 18.14 9.36
C PRO A 67 0.59 17.08 9.06
N PRO A 68 1.90 17.43 9.05
CA PRO A 68 2.99 16.50 8.77
C PRO A 68 3.06 15.31 9.75
N GLU A 69 2.30 15.39 10.84
CA GLU A 69 2.14 14.38 11.89
C GLU A 69 1.20 13.24 11.47
N ASN A 70 0.31 13.50 10.50
CA ASN A 70 -0.72 12.57 10.05
C ASN A 70 -0.31 11.89 8.74
N GLU A 71 -0.65 10.60 8.63
CA GLU A 71 -0.36 9.85 7.42
C GLU A 71 -1.32 10.20 6.28
N PRO A 72 -0.82 10.31 5.04
CA PRO A 72 -1.67 10.51 3.87
C PRO A 72 -2.59 9.30 3.68
N VAL A 73 -3.89 9.59 3.55
CA VAL A 73 -4.91 8.59 3.24
C VAL A 73 -5.22 8.62 1.76
N TYR A 74 -5.29 7.44 1.18
CA TYR A 74 -5.62 7.20 -0.21
C TYR A 74 -7.00 6.58 -0.30
N ARG A 75 -7.80 7.04 -1.26
CA ARG A 75 -9.10 6.46 -1.59
C ARG A 75 -9.01 5.67 -2.87
N LEU A 76 -9.62 4.50 -2.85
CA LEU A 76 -9.80 3.68 -4.02
C LEU A 76 -10.89 4.27 -4.93
N LEU A 77 -10.58 4.46 -6.20
CA LEU A 77 -11.48 5.00 -7.23
C LEU A 77 -12.32 3.91 -7.94
N SER A 78 -12.55 2.76 -7.29
CA SER A 78 -13.21 1.60 -7.90
C SER A 78 -14.70 1.75 -8.14
#